data_AF-A0A7G2CSR2-F1
#
_entry.id   AF-A0A7G2CSR2-F1
#
_cell.length_a   1.000
_cell.length_b   1.000
_cell.length_c   1.000
_cell.angle_alpha   90.00
_cell.angle_beta   90.00
_cell.angle_gamma   90.00
#
_symmetry.space_group_name_H-M   'P 1'
#
loop_
_entity.id
_entity.type
_entity.pdbx_description
1 polymer ?
#
loop_
_entity_poly.entity_id
_entity_poly.type
_entity_poly.pdbx_seq_one_letter_code
_entity_poly.pdbx_strand_id
1 'polypeptide(L)'
;MSDTELRVLIEMTKTTTEGEQENRLSPVRFMLAIRQLLPLHGWQVLSSVQRARERVFDSANMSGFEEHVKDIVEQVPAPNIKPNEARKFLTSDCGLSGSEAELLLLYCDVSEEDDTALDVSLLHDLLFAETIESSALYPLLATCFSESVAVPNSAGVSGSLSLLEGLRAARLCDARDTWESLLRLTTSVDLNAWLQLCRSLNCVLSLEDSKTLFHFLGETAFPLQNLLQVYLKHFPSVSLSTFDIIKTSVSKQIAVQSDLVFVQLFDSFESFGSSAIPLEEYVNRVSQFCRKKGALLQDIDVEYLRLKAPSRVDLLLLLCGPCPSKRESAIRKVYDCLSRTSKTNSLTAEAAVDEFKPETVDGKPLRDTAARWKVSLTKYIESLETTDLTYELFAFFWYMISAAVEDDPTFTLILWKAYALAERPMWK
;
A
#
# COMPACT_ATOMS: atom_id res chain seq x y z
N MET A 1 12.70 4.06 2.28
CA MET A 1 13.29 2.80 1.81
C MET A 1 14.00 2.14 2.97
N SER A 2 13.50 0.98 3.41
CA SER A 2 14.16 0.21 4.46
C SER A 2 15.38 -0.52 3.88
N ASP A 3 16.42 -0.68 4.69
CA ASP A 3 17.68 -1.37 4.33
C ASP A 3 17.44 -2.84 3.89
N THR A 4 16.24 -3.37 4.17
CA THR A 4 15.77 -4.72 3.82
C THR A 4 15.30 -4.84 2.38
N GLU A 5 14.65 -3.82 1.81
CA GLU A 5 14.20 -3.79 0.41
C GLU A 5 15.38 -3.79 -0.55
N LEU A 6 16.40 -2.98 -0.22
CA LEU A 6 17.66 -2.95 -0.97
C LEU A 6 18.38 -4.29 -0.87
N ARG A 7 18.37 -4.94 0.31
CA ARG A 7 18.97 -6.26 0.51
C ARG A 7 18.29 -7.36 -0.28
N VAL A 8 16.96 -7.42 -0.36
CA VAL A 8 16.25 -8.43 -1.18
C VAL A 8 16.60 -8.27 -2.66
N LEU A 9 16.58 -7.02 -3.15
CA LEU A 9 16.96 -6.70 -4.51
C LEU A 9 18.44 -7.00 -4.80
N ILE A 10 19.35 -6.78 -3.83
CA ILE A 10 20.77 -7.14 -3.93
C ILE A 10 20.98 -8.66 -3.83
N GLU A 11 20.22 -9.40 -3.01
CA GLU A 11 20.35 -10.85 -2.86
C GLU A 11 19.90 -11.58 -4.14
N MET A 12 18.88 -11.04 -4.82
CA MET A 12 18.48 -11.47 -6.17
C MET A 12 19.58 -11.25 -7.23
N THR A 13 20.47 -10.27 -7.04
CA THR A 13 21.63 -10.08 -7.94
C THR A 13 22.80 -11.02 -7.63
N LYS A 14 22.92 -11.53 -6.39
CA LYS A 14 24.05 -12.41 -5.99
C LYS A 14 23.86 -13.88 -6.35
N THR A 15 22.61 -14.34 -6.44
CA THR A 15 22.24 -15.74 -6.76
C THR A 15 22.49 -16.15 -8.22
N THR A 16 23.03 -15.26 -9.07
CA THR A 16 23.32 -15.51 -10.49
C THR A 16 24.78 -15.91 -10.78
N THR A 17 25.56 -16.30 -9.76
CA THR A 17 27.00 -16.54 -9.92
C THR A 17 27.42 -17.97 -10.27
N GLU A 18 26.50 -18.92 -10.48
CA GLU A 18 26.87 -20.24 -10.98
C GLU A 18 25.96 -20.67 -12.15
N GLY A 19 26.44 -20.46 -13.38
CA GLY A 19 26.26 -21.48 -14.42
C GLY A 19 25.26 -21.29 -15.56
N GLU A 20 24.50 -20.19 -15.70
CA GLU A 20 23.62 -20.01 -16.87
C GLU A 20 23.59 -18.55 -17.37
N GLN A 21 24.02 -18.33 -18.62
CA GLN A 21 24.10 -17.00 -19.26
C GLN A 21 22.73 -16.39 -19.64
N GLU A 22 21.62 -17.10 -19.45
CA GLU A 22 20.28 -16.66 -19.87
C GLU A 22 19.52 -15.78 -18.85
N ASN A 23 20.01 -15.67 -17.61
CA ASN A 23 19.33 -14.90 -16.53
C ASN A 23 20.10 -13.66 -16.07
N ARG A 24 20.79 -12.95 -16.97
CA ARG A 24 21.36 -11.64 -16.62
C ARG A 24 20.25 -10.59 -16.54
N LEU A 25 19.79 -10.28 -15.33
CA LEU A 25 18.93 -9.13 -15.04
C LEU A 25 19.55 -7.86 -15.64
N SER A 26 18.89 -7.30 -16.66
CA SER A 26 19.32 -6.05 -17.28
C SER A 26 19.37 -4.94 -16.21
N PRO A 27 20.51 -4.22 -16.04
CA PRO A 27 20.59 -3.11 -15.09
C PRO A 27 19.50 -2.05 -15.32
N VAL A 28 19.10 -1.85 -16.58
CA VAL A 28 18.00 -0.95 -16.95
C VAL A 28 16.68 -1.45 -16.39
N ARG A 29 16.36 -2.74 -16.55
CA ARG A 29 15.11 -3.34 -16.04
C ARG A 29 15.08 -3.36 -14.50
N PHE A 30 16.21 -3.63 -13.86
CA PHE A 30 16.32 -3.56 -12.40
C PHE A 30 16.09 -2.14 -11.88
N MET A 31 16.75 -1.15 -12.48
CA MET A 31 16.59 0.25 -12.10
C MET A 31 15.20 0.81 -12.43
N LEU A 32 14.54 0.28 -13.47
CA LEU A 32 13.14 0.56 -13.76
C LEU A 32 12.22 -0.01 -12.68
N ALA A 33 12.42 -1.28 -12.27
CA ALA A 33 11.66 -1.88 -11.19
C ALA A 33 11.80 -1.08 -9.88
N ILE A 34 13.00 -0.61 -9.54
CA ILE A 34 13.21 0.27 -8.37
C ILE A 34 12.40 1.57 -8.51
N ARG A 35 12.38 2.20 -9.69
CA ARG A 35 11.58 3.41 -9.94
C ARG A 35 10.09 3.14 -9.77
N GLN A 36 9.62 2.00 -10.27
CA GLN A 36 8.23 1.54 -10.15
C GLN A 36 7.82 1.16 -8.72
N LEU A 37 8.78 0.95 -7.81
CA LEU A 37 8.48 0.77 -6.38
C LEU A 37 8.28 2.10 -5.63
N LEU A 38 8.77 3.22 -6.17
CA LEU A 38 8.68 4.54 -5.53
C LEU A 38 7.34 5.21 -5.88
N PRO A 39 6.60 5.78 -4.91
CA PRO A 39 5.31 6.46 -5.15
C PRO A 39 5.52 7.89 -5.70
N LEU A 40 6.40 8.06 -6.70
CA LEU A 40 6.82 9.35 -7.28
C LEU A 40 6.89 9.26 -8.83
N HIS A 41 5.97 8.51 -9.45
CA HIS A 41 5.96 8.24 -10.89
C HIS A 41 5.73 9.51 -11.71
N GLY A 42 4.74 10.32 -11.33
CA GLY A 42 4.43 11.60 -11.97
C GLY A 42 5.64 12.53 -11.93
N TRP A 43 6.29 12.66 -10.77
CA TRP A 43 7.48 13.49 -10.65
C TRP A 43 8.65 12.97 -11.54
N GLN A 44 8.89 11.66 -11.54
CA GLN A 44 9.94 11.06 -12.36
C GLN A 44 9.69 11.27 -13.86
N VAL A 45 8.43 11.16 -14.30
CA VAL A 45 8.02 11.43 -15.68
C VAL A 45 8.19 12.91 -16.00
N LEU A 46 7.66 13.82 -15.18
CA LEU A 46 7.77 15.27 -15.38
C LEU A 46 9.23 15.74 -15.47
N SER A 47 10.09 15.25 -14.58
CA SER A 47 11.53 15.56 -14.61
C SER A 47 12.22 15.03 -15.86
N SER A 48 11.78 13.88 -16.38
CA SER A 48 12.31 13.31 -17.63
C SER A 48 11.84 14.10 -18.85
N VAL A 49 10.56 14.53 -18.87
CA VAL A 49 9.99 15.40 -19.90
C VAL A 49 10.71 16.75 -19.92
N GLN A 50 10.88 17.41 -18.78
CA GLN A 50 11.55 18.71 -18.69
C GLN A 50 12.97 18.66 -19.25
N ARG A 51 13.77 17.67 -18.83
CA ARG A 51 15.15 17.48 -19.35
C ARG A 51 15.18 17.17 -20.85
N ALA A 52 14.25 16.35 -21.33
CA ALA A 52 14.18 16.02 -22.75
C ALA A 52 13.80 17.25 -23.59
N ARG A 53 12.80 18.03 -23.13
CA ARG A 53 12.38 19.27 -23.77
C ARG A 53 13.50 20.30 -23.80
N GLU A 54 14.20 20.52 -22.69
CA GLU A 54 15.38 21.42 -22.66
C GLU A 54 16.36 21.06 -23.78
N ARG A 55 16.67 19.77 -23.96
CA ARG A 55 17.56 19.30 -25.04
C ARG A 55 16.99 19.48 -26.44
N VAL A 56 15.69 19.24 -26.63
CA VAL A 56 15.00 19.43 -27.90
C VAL A 56 15.04 20.90 -28.32
N PHE A 57 14.66 21.81 -27.43
CA PHE A 57 14.55 23.23 -27.74
C PHE A 57 15.90 23.97 -27.73
N ASP A 58 16.92 23.44 -27.07
CA ASP A 58 18.31 23.94 -27.19
C ASP A 58 18.98 23.51 -28.51
N SER A 59 18.46 22.49 -29.19
CA SER A 59 19.03 22.00 -30.45
C SER A 59 18.69 22.94 -31.60
N ALA A 60 19.71 23.36 -32.35
CA ALA A 60 19.52 24.17 -33.56
C ALA A 60 18.92 23.38 -34.74
N ASN A 61 18.97 22.05 -34.68
CA ASN A 61 18.48 21.16 -35.75
C ASN A 61 17.45 20.19 -35.19
N MET A 62 16.36 19.99 -35.94
CA MET A 62 15.35 18.98 -35.67
C MET A 62 15.98 17.58 -35.80
N SER A 63 15.74 16.71 -34.82
CA SER A 63 16.24 15.33 -34.91
C SER A 63 15.39 14.52 -35.89
N GLY A 64 16.00 13.53 -36.56
CA GLY A 64 15.24 12.64 -37.47
C GLY A 64 14.08 11.89 -36.80
N PHE A 65 14.18 11.66 -35.49
CA PHE A 65 13.08 11.08 -34.71
C PHE A 65 11.95 12.09 -34.47
N GLU A 66 12.28 13.35 -34.20
CA GLU A 66 11.30 14.42 -34.08
C GLU A 66 10.54 14.68 -35.39
N GLU A 67 11.23 14.70 -36.54
CA GLU A 67 10.56 14.82 -37.84
C GLU A 67 9.59 13.66 -38.05
N HIS A 68 10.05 12.43 -37.74
CA HIS A 68 9.22 11.24 -37.87
C HIS A 68 7.97 11.28 -36.98
N VAL A 69 8.08 11.73 -35.74
CA VAL A 69 6.94 11.87 -34.82
C VAL A 69 5.94 12.90 -35.35
N LYS A 70 6.42 14.07 -35.81
CA LYS A 70 5.54 15.10 -36.40
C LYS A 70 4.79 14.59 -37.62
N ASP A 71 5.49 13.90 -38.54
CA ASP A 71 4.90 13.31 -39.74
C ASP A 71 3.83 12.25 -39.41
N ILE A 72 3.99 11.53 -38.29
CA ILE A 72 3.04 10.50 -37.85
C ILE A 72 1.78 11.11 -37.23
N VAL A 73 1.92 12.14 -36.39
CA VAL A 73 0.77 12.80 -35.73
C VAL A 73 -0.20 13.41 -36.73
N GLU A 74 0.31 13.86 -37.89
CA GLU A 74 -0.53 14.41 -38.98
C GLU A 74 -1.28 13.33 -39.79
N GLN A 75 -0.97 12.04 -39.62
CA GLN A 75 -1.63 10.94 -40.32
C GLN A 75 -2.88 10.47 -39.55
N VAL A 76 -3.95 10.14 -40.27
CA VAL A 76 -5.19 9.60 -39.68
C VAL A 76 -5.54 8.25 -40.34
N PRO A 77 -5.44 7.12 -39.62
CA PRO A 77 -4.96 6.97 -38.24
C PRO A 77 -3.43 7.08 -38.13
N ALA A 78 -2.93 7.64 -37.03
CA ALA A 78 -1.51 7.75 -36.76
C ALA A 78 -0.90 6.36 -36.56
N PRO A 79 0.15 5.96 -37.31
CA PRO A 79 0.83 4.68 -37.09
C PRO A 79 1.60 4.65 -35.76
N ASN A 80 1.75 3.45 -35.19
CA ASN A 80 2.48 3.26 -33.93
C ASN A 80 4.00 3.48 -34.11
N ILE A 81 4.63 4.11 -33.12
CA ILE A 81 6.09 4.23 -33.04
C ILE A 81 6.67 3.03 -32.28
N LYS A 82 7.80 2.49 -32.78
CA LYS A 82 8.52 1.41 -32.11
C LYS A 82 9.20 1.94 -30.84
N PRO A 83 9.01 1.32 -29.66
CA PRO A 83 9.65 1.76 -28.42
C PRO A 83 11.17 1.86 -28.48
N ASN A 84 11.84 1.02 -29.28
CA ASN A 84 13.29 1.06 -29.43
C ASN A 84 13.80 2.35 -30.10
N GLU A 85 13.03 2.92 -31.02
CA GLU A 85 13.40 4.17 -31.70
C GLU A 85 13.28 5.35 -30.73
N ALA A 86 12.15 5.43 -30.01
CA ALA A 86 11.92 6.42 -28.97
C ALA A 86 12.93 6.32 -27.83
N ARG A 87 13.24 5.10 -27.37
CA ARG A 87 14.27 4.84 -26.35
C ARG A 87 15.64 5.34 -26.80
N LYS A 88 16.02 5.08 -28.05
CA LYS A 88 17.32 5.51 -28.58
C LYS A 88 17.42 7.02 -28.59
N PHE A 89 16.39 7.73 -29.04
CA PHE A 89 16.32 9.19 -29.02
C PHE A 89 16.45 9.73 -27.58
N LEU A 90 15.60 9.26 -26.67
CA LEU A 90 15.58 9.70 -25.27
C LEU A 90 16.92 9.49 -24.54
N THR A 91 17.64 8.40 -24.86
CA THR A 91 18.93 8.09 -24.22
C THR A 91 20.11 8.77 -24.90
N SER A 92 20.16 8.77 -26.23
CA SER A 92 21.32 9.25 -26.99
C SER A 92 21.30 10.76 -27.20
N ASP A 93 20.13 11.31 -27.51
CA ASP A 93 19.96 12.70 -27.92
C ASP A 93 19.50 13.57 -26.74
N CYS A 94 18.60 13.05 -25.89
CA CYS A 94 18.14 13.76 -24.68
C CYS A 94 18.98 13.46 -23.42
N GLY A 95 19.86 12.46 -23.45
CA GLY A 95 20.76 12.14 -22.34
C GLY A 95 20.09 11.51 -21.10
N LEU A 96 18.90 10.93 -21.24
CA LEU A 96 18.25 10.19 -20.15
C LEU A 96 18.95 8.84 -19.93
N SER A 97 18.93 8.33 -18.69
CA SER A 97 19.30 6.95 -18.44
C SER A 97 18.28 5.99 -19.07
N GLY A 98 18.71 4.77 -19.40
CA GLY A 98 17.80 3.77 -19.98
C GLY A 98 16.54 3.53 -19.16
N SER A 99 16.63 3.54 -17.82
CA SER A 99 15.47 3.37 -16.94
C SER A 99 14.54 4.57 -16.86
N GLU A 100 15.06 5.79 -17.09
CA GLU A 100 14.21 7.01 -17.17
C GLU A 100 13.48 7.05 -18.50
N ALA A 101 14.18 6.72 -19.60
CA ALA A 101 13.57 6.59 -20.91
C ALA A 101 12.45 5.54 -20.88
N GLU A 102 12.70 4.34 -20.34
CA GLU A 102 11.67 3.30 -20.21
C GLU A 102 10.47 3.75 -19.38
N LEU A 103 10.69 4.49 -18.29
CA LEU A 103 9.59 4.96 -17.45
C LEU A 103 8.70 5.98 -18.19
N LEU A 104 9.31 6.91 -18.94
CA LEU A 104 8.59 7.85 -19.78
C LEU A 104 7.79 7.12 -20.87
N LEU A 105 8.39 6.13 -21.52
CA LEU A 105 7.72 5.35 -22.56
C LEU A 105 6.55 4.53 -22.01
N LEU A 106 6.69 3.97 -20.81
CA LEU A 106 5.58 3.30 -20.11
C LEU A 106 4.43 4.25 -19.79
N TYR A 107 4.71 5.53 -19.52
CA TYR A 107 3.66 6.54 -19.33
C TYR A 107 2.91 6.84 -20.64
N CYS A 108 3.60 6.72 -21.77
CA CYS A 108 3.03 6.90 -23.11
C CYS A 108 2.51 5.58 -23.72
N ASP A 109 2.44 4.47 -22.99
CA ASP A 109 1.99 3.19 -23.54
C ASP A 109 0.45 3.15 -23.63
N VAL A 110 -0.08 2.65 -24.74
CA VAL A 110 -1.53 2.50 -25.01
C VAL A 110 -1.97 1.04 -24.90
N SER A 111 -1.03 0.11 -24.80
CA SER A 111 -1.34 -1.33 -24.90
C SER A 111 -1.86 -1.92 -23.58
N GLU A 112 -3.04 -2.56 -23.65
CA GLU A 112 -3.53 -3.49 -22.62
C GLU A 112 -3.10 -4.95 -22.91
N GLU A 113 -2.54 -5.24 -24.09
CA GLU A 113 -2.07 -6.58 -24.52
C GLU A 113 -0.77 -6.49 -25.36
N ASP A 114 0.02 -7.57 -25.33
CA ASP A 114 1.45 -7.83 -25.71
C ASP A 114 2.13 -7.12 -26.91
N ASP A 115 1.49 -6.19 -27.64
CA ASP A 115 2.14 -5.33 -28.63
C ASP A 115 2.30 -3.90 -28.09
N THR A 116 3.49 -3.60 -27.55
CA THR A 116 3.87 -2.29 -26.98
C THR A 116 3.77 -1.17 -28.02
N ALA A 117 2.62 -0.49 -28.07
CA ALA A 117 2.34 0.64 -28.95
C ALA A 117 2.31 1.94 -28.14
N LEU A 118 3.10 2.92 -28.56
CA LEU A 118 3.15 4.24 -27.90
C LEU A 118 2.06 5.17 -28.43
N ASP A 119 1.47 5.95 -27.53
CA ASP A 119 0.63 7.10 -27.84
C ASP A 119 1.50 8.19 -28.45
N VAL A 120 1.50 8.26 -29.78
CA VAL A 120 2.34 9.19 -30.50
C VAL A 120 1.91 10.63 -30.26
N SER A 121 0.62 10.88 -30.08
CA SER A 121 0.10 12.22 -29.79
C SER A 121 0.55 12.68 -28.41
N LEU A 122 0.40 11.83 -27.39
CA LEU A 122 0.89 12.17 -26.04
C LEU A 122 2.40 12.35 -26.00
N LEU A 123 3.17 11.51 -26.70
CA LEU A 123 4.63 11.65 -26.80
C LEU A 123 5.02 12.97 -27.47
N HIS A 124 4.32 13.34 -28.54
CA HIS A 124 4.51 14.61 -29.24
C HIS A 124 4.21 15.81 -28.33
N ASP A 125 3.07 15.80 -27.65
CA ASP A 125 2.64 16.91 -26.80
C ASP A 125 3.58 17.12 -25.62
N LEU A 126 4.09 16.03 -25.05
CA LEU A 126 5.06 16.09 -23.97
C LEU A 126 6.42 16.60 -24.46
N LEU A 127 6.95 16.13 -25.59
CA LEU A 127 8.36 16.34 -25.96
C LEU A 127 8.60 17.46 -26.99
N PHE A 128 7.70 17.65 -27.95
CA PHE A 128 7.96 18.44 -29.15
C PHE A 128 7.04 19.63 -29.34
N ALA A 129 5.82 19.61 -28.77
CA ALA A 129 4.92 20.76 -28.82
C ALA A 129 5.55 21.98 -28.12
N GLU A 130 5.40 23.18 -28.71
CA GLU A 130 5.93 24.44 -28.15
C GLU A 130 5.46 24.67 -26.72
N THR A 131 4.16 24.43 -26.47
CA THR A 131 3.57 24.34 -25.14
C THR A 131 2.93 22.97 -24.96
N ILE A 132 3.14 22.33 -23.81
CA ILE A 132 2.48 21.06 -23.50
C ILE A 132 0.97 21.32 -23.39
N GLU A 133 0.17 20.57 -24.13
CA GLU A 133 -1.29 20.70 -24.07
C GLU A 133 -1.83 20.43 -22.66
N SER A 134 -2.90 21.15 -22.29
CA SER A 134 -3.54 20.99 -20.98
C SER A 134 -4.02 19.56 -20.71
N SER A 135 -4.43 18.84 -21.76
CA SER A 135 -4.85 17.44 -21.75
C SER A 135 -3.74 16.49 -21.24
N ALA A 136 -2.49 16.75 -21.62
CA ALA A 136 -1.32 15.99 -21.19
C ALA A 136 -0.71 16.53 -19.89
N LEU A 137 -0.66 17.86 -19.72
CA LEU A 137 0.01 18.50 -18.58
C LEU A 137 -0.80 18.37 -17.28
N TYR A 138 -2.13 18.54 -17.33
CA TYR A 138 -2.96 18.51 -16.13
C TYR A 138 -2.87 17.19 -15.35
N PRO A 139 -3.04 16.00 -15.97
CA PRO A 139 -2.91 14.73 -15.26
C PRO A 139 -1.53 14.54 -14.62
N LEU A 140 -0.46 15.00 -15.30
CA LEU A 140 0.91 14.89 -14.82
C LEU A 140 1.13 15.78 -13.59
N LEU A 141 0.71 17.04 -13.63
CA LEU A 141 0.81 17.96 -12.50
C LEU A 141 -0.07 17.53 -11.32
N ALA A 142 -1.29 17.07 -11.58
CA ALA A 142 -2.19 16.53 -10.57
C ALA A 142 -1.58 15.30 -9.87
N THR A 143 -0.93 14.42 -10.62
CA THR A 143 -0.23 13.25 -10.05
C THR A 143 0.96 13.68 -9.20
N CYS A 144 1.79 14.60 -9.69
CA CYS A 144 2.90 15.15 -8.89
C CYS A 144 2.43 15.81 -7.59
N PHE A 145 1.31 16.53 -7.62
CA PHE A 145 0.70 17.10 -6.42
C PHE A 145 0.26 15.99 -5.46
N SER A 146 -0.45 14.96 -5.91
CA SER A 146 -0.88 13.86 -5.06
C SER A 146 0.29 13.07 -4.47
N GLU A 147 1.38 12.92 -5.21
CA GLU A 147 2.62 12.27 -4.75
C GLU A 147 3.35 13.04 -3.65
N SER A 148 3.08 14.35 -3.51
CA SER A 148 3.71 15.19 -2.46
C SER A 148 3.40 14.73 -1.03
N VAL A 149 2.33 13.94 -0.84
CA VAL A 149 1.96 13.38 0.46
C VAL A 149 2.74 12.11 0.82
N ALA A 150 3.39 11.48 -0.15
CA ALA A 150 4.11 10.22 0.05
C ALA A 150 5.46 10.42 0.75
N VAL A 151 6.05 11.61 0.64
CA VAL A 151 7.32 11.97 1.31
C VAL A 151 7.05 13.03 2.37
N PRO A 152 7.12 12.70 3.66
CA PRO A 152 6.88 13.68 4.71
C PRO A 152 8.00 14.73 4.71
N ASN A 153 7.62 16.01 4.91
CA ASN A 153 8.55 17.16 4.96
C ASN A 153 9.46 17.14 6.22
N SER A 154 9.15 16.27 7.20
CA SER A 154 9.91 16.07 8.45
C SER A 154 9.60 14.68 9.04
N ALA A 155 9.85 14.42 10.34
CA ALA A 155 9.32 13.23 11.04
C ALA A 155 7.78 13.26 11.23
N GLY A 156 7.07 13.94 10.32
CA GLY A 156 5.63 14.16 10.32
C GLY A 156 4.88 13.08 9.55
N VAL A 157 3.56 13.31 9.41
CA VAL A 157 2.63 12.36 8.80
C VAL A 157 2.77 12.27 7.28
N SER A 158 2.35 11.13 6.72
CA SER A 158 2.32 10.86 5.27
C SER A 158 0.90 10.47 4.81
N GLY A 159 0.69 10.37 3.50
CA GLY A 159 -0.62 10.03 2.93
C GLY A 159 -1.65 11.15 3.11
N SER A 160 -2.91 10.79 3.12
CA SER A 160 -4.03 11.73 3.26
C SER A 160 -4.01 12.50 4.60
N LEU A 161 -3.34 11.96 5.62
CA LEU A 161 -3.11 12.70 6.87
C LEU A 161 -2.18 13.90 6.67
N SER A 162 -1.18 13.79 5.79
CA SER A 162 -0.30 14.91 5.42
C SER A 162 -1.08 16.00 4.69
N LEU A 163 -1.97 15.61 3.78
CA LEU A 163 -2.87 16.57 3.13
C LEU A 163 -3.78 17.26 4.14
N LEU A 164 -4.38 16.51 5.09
CA LEU A 164 -5.21 17.07 6.15
C LEU A 164 -4.45 18.09 7.02
N GLU A 165 -3.22 17.79 7.42
CA GLU A 165 -2.36 18.75 8.13
C GLU A 165 -2.01 19.97 7.28
N GLY A 166 -1.69 19.76 6.00
CA GLY A 166 -1.41 20.84 5.05
C GLY A 166 -2.60 21.79 4.88
N LEU A 167 -3.82 21.24 4.78
CA LEU A 167 -5.06 22.01 4.68
C LEU A 167 -5.33 22.83 5.94
N ARG A 168 -5.09 22.27 7.13
CA ARG A 168 -5.18 23.00 8.42
C ARG A 168 -4.15 24.12 8.48
N ALA A 169 -2.91 23.86 8.04
CA ALA A 169 -1.85 24.86 8.00
C ALA A 169 -2.18 26.01 7.05
N ALA A 170 -2.85 25.73 5.93
CA ALA A 170 -3.36 26.70 4.97
C ALA A 170 -4.69 27.36 5.40
N ARG A 171 -5.23 27.00 6.59
CA ARG A 171 -6.51 27.48 7.12
C ARG A 171 -7.71 27.19 6.20
N LEU A 172 -7.66 26.08 5.49
CA LEU A 172 -8.74 25.60 4.60
C LEU A 172 -9.73 24.66 5.31
N CYS A 173 -9.38 24.18 6.50
CA CYS A 173 -10.23 23.41 7.40
C CYS A 173 -9.83 23.63 8.87
N ASP A 174 -10.73 23.25 9.79
CA ASP A 174 -10.52 23.35 11.22
C ASP A 174 -9.72 22.18 11.78
N ALA A 175 -9.12 22.37 12.97
CA ALA A 175 -8.39 21.31 13.67
C ALA A 175 -9.28 20.09 14.04
N ARG A 176 -10.61 20.27 14.07
CA ARG A 176 -11.58 19.23 14.39
C ARG A 176 -12.11 18.50 13.15
N ASP A 177 -11.84 19.00 11.96
CA ASP A 177 -12.27 18.35 10.72
C ASP A 177 -11.52 17.03 10.54
N THR A 178 -12.26 15.99 10.16
CA THR A 178 -11.72 14.68 9.80
C THR A 178 -11.63 14.57 8.29
N TRP A 179 -10.88 13.58 7.80
CA TRP A 179 -10.80 13.27 6.38
C TRP A 179 -12.19 13.15 5.73
N GLU A 180 -13.14 12.48 6.39
CA GLU A 180 -14.50 12.32 5.88
C GLU A 180 -15.32 13.62 5.91
N SER A 181 -15.07 14.54 6.87
CA SER A 181 -15.76 15.84 6.89
C SER A 181 -15.29 16.76 5.78
N LEU A 182 -14.00 16.68 5.41
CA LEU A 182 -13.42 17.50 4.32
C LEU A 182 -14.16 17.33 2.99
N LEU A 183 -14.61 16.10 2.68
CA LEU A 183 -15.31 15.79 1.43
C LEU A 183 -16.65 16.54 1.27
N ARG A 184 -17.16 17.15 2.35
CA ARG A 184 -18.42 17.90 2.39
C ARG A 184 -18.22 19.41 2.54
N LEU A 185 -16.98 19.86 2.72
CA LEU A 185 -16.69 21.29 2.88
C LEU A 185 -16.86 22.02 1.55
N THR A 186 -17.44 23.22 1.62
CA THR A 186 -17.63 24.12 0.49
C THR A 186 -16.63 25.29 0.48
N THR A 187 -15.56 25.18 1.27
CA THR A 187 -14.50 26.17 1.36
C THR A 187 -13.92 26.48 -0.03
N SER A 188 -13.81 27.78 -0.35
CA SER A 188 -13.15 28.22 -1.58
C SER A 188 -11.66 28.36 -1.33
N VAL A 189 -10.85 27.88 -2.27
CA VAL A 189 -9.38 27.92 -2.24
C VAL A 189 -8.92 28.98 -3.22
N ASP A 190 -8.32 30.06 -2.70
CA ASP A 190 -7.66 31.08 -3.52
C ASP A 190 -6.19 30.71 -3.81
N LEU A 191 -5.54 31.48 -4.68
CA LEU A 191 -4.16 31.21 -5.10
C LEU A 191 -3.17 31.27 -3.91
N ASN A 192 -3.39 32.14 -2.94
CA ASN A 192 -2.47 32.27 -1.81
C ASN A 192 -2.56 31.06 -0.87
N ALA A 193 -3.78 30.63 -0.56
CA ALA A 193 -4.03 29.42 0.23
C ALA A 193 -3.51 28.17 -0.50
N TRP A 194 -3.70 28.08 -1.81
CA TRP A 194 -3.13 27.01 -2.64
C TRP A 194 -1.60 26.95 -2.60
N LEU A 195 -0.92 28.09 -2.80
CA LEU A 195 0.54 28.15 -2.74
C LEU A 195 1.06 27.87 -1.33
N GLN A 196 0.32 28.25 -0.29
CA GLN A 196 0.64 27.90 1.09
C GLN A 196 0.50 26.40 1.34
N LEU A 197 -0.54 25.75 0.80
CA LEU A 197 -0.71 24.31 0.83
C LEU A 197 0.43 23.57 0.10
N CYS A 198 0.77 24.02 -1.12
CA CYS A 198 1.87 23.42 -1.88
C CYS A 198 3.23 23.57 -1.18
N ARG A 199 3.41 24.57 -0.31
CA ARG A 199 4.63 24.73 0.50
C ARG A 199 4.61 23.91 1.78
N SER A 200 3.43 23.67 2.36
CA SER A 200 3.30 22.86 3.58
C SER A 200 3.49 21.39 3.28
N LEU A 201 2.92 20.92 2.17
CA LEU A 201 3.28 19.68 1.51
C LEU A 201 4.66 19.87 0.89
N ASN A 202 5.55 18.88 0.91
CA ASN A 202 6.85 18.98 0.24
C ASN A 202 6.66 18.83 -1.29
N CYS A 203 5.78 19.65 -1.87
CA CYS A 203 5.36 19.56 -3.25
C CYS A 203 6.56 19.83 -4.15
N VAL A 204 6.88 18.85 -4.99
CA VAL A 204 8.06 18.90 -5.86
C VAL A 204 7.81 19.74 -7.12
N LEU A 205 6.60 20.29 -7.26
CA LEU A 205 6.25 21.20 -8.35
C LEU A 205 6.96 22.54 -8.23
N SER A 206 7.38 23.10 -9.36
CA SER A 206 7.86 24.47 -9.41
C SER A 206 6.74 25.46 -9.04
N LEU A 207 7.10 26.72 -8.76
CA LEU A 207 6.10 27.76 -8.51
C LEU A 207 5.20 27.98 -9.75
N GLU A 208 5.76 27.86 -10.95
CA GLU A 208 5.03 28.02 -12.20
C GLU A 208 4.08 26.84 -12.42
N ASP A 209 4.55 25.61 -12.26
CA ASP A 209 3.71 24.40 -12.35
C ASP A 209 2.58 24.42 -11.33
N SER A 210 2.86 24.89 -10.11
CA SER A 210 1.85 25.04 -9.06
C SER A 210 0.77 26.06 -9.46
N LYS A 211 1.14 27.19 -10.09
CA LYS A 211 0.18 28.17 -10.61
C LYS A 211 -0.61 27.61 -11.80
N THR A 212 0.04 26.86 -12.67
CA THR A 212 -0.61 26.20 -13.80
C THR A 212 -1.66 25.20 -13.32
N LEU A 213 -1.31 24.36 -12.34
CA LEU A 213 -2.28 23.43 -11.74
C LEU A 213 -3.44 24.18 -11.04
N PHE A 214 -3.18 25.29 -10.36
CA PHE A 214 -4.23 26.16 -9.81
C PHE A 214 -5.21 26.60 -10.91
N HIS A 215 -4.70 27.11 -12.02
CA HIS A 215 -5.53 27.59 -13.14
C HIS A 215 -6.35 26.48 -13.80
N PHE A 216 -5.84 25.24 -13.83
CA PHE A 216 -6.63 24.09 -14.29
C PHE A 216 -7.80 23.76 -13.35
N LEU A 217 -7.64 23.98 -12.05
CA LEU A 217 -8.70 23.76 -11.06
C LEU A 217 -9.72 24.92 -11.01
N GLY A 218 -9.28 26.14 -11.30
CA GLY A 218 -10.12 27.33 -11.44
C GLY A 218 -9.31 28.60 -11.74
N GLU A 219 -9.93 29.61 -12.36
CA GLU A 219 -9.20 30.80 -12.80
C GLU A 219 -8.75 31.71 -11.64
N THR A 220 -9.62 31.96 -10.66
CA THR A 220 -9.39 32.90 -9.55
C THR A 220 -9.53 32.26 -8.17
N ALA A 221 -10.37 31.23 -8.06
CA ALA A 221 -10.51 30.34 -6.91
C ALA A 221 -11.21 29.05 -7.36
N PHE A 222 -11.12 28.00 -6.55
CA PHE A 222 -11.86 26.76 -6.77
C PHE A 222 -12.39 26.15 -5.46
N PRO A 223 -13.48 25.35 -5.49
CA PRO A 223 -13.95 24.64 -4.31
C PRO A 223 -12.93 23.61 -3.81
N LEU A 224 -12.69 23.54 -2.49
CA LEU A 224 -11.82 22.53 -1.87
C LEU A 224 -12.18 21.10 -2.28
N GLN A 225 -13.48 20.83 -2.50
CA GLN A 225 -13.95 19.55 -2.98
C GLN A 225 -13.32 19.14 -4.32
N ASN A 226 -13.09 20.07 -5.25
CA ASN A 226 -12.43 19.77 -6.53
C ASN A 226 -11.02 19.27 -6.31
N LEU A 227 -10.26 19.92 -5.42
CA LEU A 227 -8.91 19.50 -5.05
C LEU A 227 -8.91 18.09 -4.44
N LEU A 228 -9.84 17.81 -3.53
CA LEU A 228 -9.95 16.48 -2.90
C LEU A 228 -10.32 15.40 -3.92
N GLN A 229 -11.19 15.69 -4.89
CA GLN A 229 -11.51 14.76 -5.98
C GLN A 229 -10.30 14.49 -6.86
N VAL A 230 -9.52 15.52 -7.18
CA VAL A 230 -8.27 15.36 -7.94
C VAL A 230 -7.26 14.53 -7.15
N TYR A 231 -7.09 14.83 -5.87
CA TYR A 231 -6.22 14.07 -5.00
C TYR A 231 -6.63 12.59 -4.94
N LEU A 232 -7.92 12.28 -4.72
CA LEU A 232 -8.41 10.91 -4.68
C LEU A 232 -8.25 10.18 -6.01
N LYS A 233 -8.49 10.87 -7.14
CA LYS A 233 -8.33 10.31 -8.48
C LYS A 233 -6.86 9.99 -8.80
N HIS A 234 -5.95 10.82 -8.33
CA HIS A 234 -4.51 10.71 -8.60
C HIS A 234 -3.73 10.20 -7.38
N PHE A 235 -4.40 9.64 -6.38
CA PHE A 235 -3.73 9.13 -5.18
C PHE A 235 -2.72 8.06 -5.61
N PRO A 236 -1.45 8.12 -5.14
CA PRO A 236 -0.39 7.27 -5.71
C PRO A 236 -0.76 5.80 -5.61
N SER A 237 -0.96 5.15 -6.76
CA SER A 237 -1.30 3.72 -6.80
C SER A 237 -0.06 2.86 -6.61
N VAL A 238 -0.18 1.77 -5.86
CA VAL A 238 0.87 0.77 -5.71
C VAL A 238 0.54 -0.50 -6.49
N SER A 239 1.55 -1.10 -7.13
CA SER A 239 1.43 -2.41 -7.76
C SER A 239 1.07 -3.49 -6.72
N LEU A 240 0.52 -4.64 -7.17
CA LEU A 240 0.25 -5.78 -6.29
C LEU A 240 1.52 -6.24 -5.55
N SER A 241 2.66 -6.28 -6.24
CA SER A 241 3.96 -6.62 -5.65
C SER A 241 4.38 -5.63 -4.56
N THR A 242 4.23 -4.32 -4.80
CA THR A 242 4.55 -3.30 -3.80
C THR A 242 3.62 -3.41 -2.60
N PHE A 243 2.33 -3.65 -2.84
CA PHE A 243 1.36 -3.85 -1.77
C PHE A 243 1.68 -5.08 -0.92
N ASP A 244 2.10 -6.20 -1.53
CA ASP A 244 2.51 -7.40 -0.78
C ASP A 244 3.75 -7.16 0.08
N ILE A 245 4.69 -6.34 -0.40
CA ILE A 245 5.85 -5.90 0.40
C ILE A 245 5.39 -5.08 1.60
N ILE A 246 4.51 -4.08 1.39
CA ILE A 246 3.94 -3.24 2.45
C ILE A 246 3.24 -4.11 3.49
N LYS A 247 2.29 -4.95 3.06
CA LYS A 247 1.54 -5.88 3.91
C LYS A 247 2.46 -6.76 4.74
N THR A 248 3.46 -7.37 4.11
CA THR A 248 4.42 -8.26 4.79
C THR A 248 5.27 -7.50 5.80
N SER A 249 5.72 -6.30 5.45
CA SER A 249 6.50 -5.43 6.33
C SER A 249 5.70 -5.04 7.57
N VAL A 250 4.46 -4.54 7.37
CA VAL A 250 3.57 -4.15 8.48
C VAL A 250 3.27 -5.34 9.38
N SER A 251 2.86 -6.48 8.79
CA SER A 251 2.52 -7.69 9.55
C SER A 251 3.69 -8.15 10.43
N LYS A 252 4.91 -8.22 9.88
CA LYS A 252 6.11 -8.59 10.65
C LYS A 252 6.43 -7.59 11.78
N GLN A 253 6.31 -6.30 11.52
CA GLN A 253 6.57 -5.26 12.53
C GLN A 253 5.56 -5.29 13.69
N ILE A 254 4.31 -5.69 13.41
CA ILE A 254 3.28 -5.88 14.43
C ILE A 254 3.52 -7.20 15.18
N ALA A 255 3.80 -8.30 14.47
CA ALA A 255 3.94 -9.64 15.06
C ALA A 255 5.02 -9.71 16.17
N VAL A 256 6.13 -8.97 16.03
CA VAL A 256 7.24 -8.99 17.01
C VAL A 256 6.87 -8.41 18.39
N GLN A 257 5.69 -7.82 18.57
CA GLN A 257 5.32 -7.14 19.81
C GLN A 257 4.85 -8.10 20.90
N SER A 258 4.01 -9.08 20.55
CA SER A 258 3.43 -10.07 21.46
C SER A 258 2.70 -11.14 20.66
N ASP A 259 2.63 -12.36 21.23
CA ASP A 259 1.77 -13.47 20.81
C ASP A 259 0.26 -13.15 20.75
N LEU A 260 -0.18 -12.06 21.38
CA LEU A 260 -1.57 -11.59 21.39
C LEU A 260 -1.79 -10.32 20.58
N VAL A 261 -0.77 -9.82 19.87
CA VAL A 261 -0.80 -8.48 19.26
C VAL A 261 -1.94 -8.30 18.27
N PHE A 262 -2.24 -9.31 17.44
CA PHE A 262 -3.32 -9.24 16.48
C PHE A 262 -4.69 -9.27 17.17
N VAL A 263 -4.85 -10.05 18.24
CA VAL A 263 -6.09 -10.02 19.06
C VAL A 263 -6.27 -8.63 19.69
N GLN A 264 -5.21 -8.06 20.27
CA GLN A 264 -5.25 -6.73 20.86
C GLN A 264 -5.56 -5.64 19.82
N LEU A 265 -5.03 -5.78 18.60
CA LEU A 265 -5.33 -4.87 17.49
C LEU A 265 -6.81 -5.00 17.07
N PHE A 266 -7.34 -6.22 16.97
CA PHE A 266 -8.74 -6.49 16.67
C PHE A 266 -9.68 -5.87 17.71
N ASP A 267 -9.39 -6.11 18.99
CA ASP A 267 -10.15 -5.58 20.13
C ASP A 267 -10.05 -4.05 20.17
N SER A 268 -8.92 -3.49 19.77
CA SER A 268 -8.78 -2.04 19.71
C SER A 268 -9.82 -1.41 18.79
N PHE A 269 -10.33 -2.09 17.75
CA PHE A 269 -11.35 -1.52 16.87
C PHE A 269 -12.79 -1.91 17.21
N GLU A 270 -13.04 -2.46 18.41
CA GLU A 270 -14.36 -2.96 18.82
C GLU A 270 -15.50 -1.94 18.64
N SER A 271 -15.24 -0.67 18.98
CA SER A 271 -16.24 0.40 18.87
C SER A 271 -16.77 0.65 17.44
N PHE A 272 -16.06 0.17 16.41
CA PHE A 272 -16.48 0.33 15.02
C PHE A 272 -17.29 -0.86 14.48
N GLY A 273 -17.37 -1.97 15.24
CA GLY A 273 -18.11 -3.17 14.82
C GLY A 273 -17.63 -3.71 13.47
N SER A 274 -18.54 -3.80 12.50
CA SER A 274 -18.27 -4.19 11.11
C SER A 274 -18.15 -3.00 10.16
N SER A 275 -18.21 -1.76 10.67
CA SER A 275 -18.15 -0.56 9.84
C SER A 275 -16.73 -0.28 9.37
N ALA A 276 -16.62 0.52 8.30
CA ALA A 276 -15.34 1.07 7.89
C ALA A 276 -14.79 1.99 8.99
N ILE A 277 -13.52 1.81 9.32
CA ILE A 277 -12.83 2.59 10.33
C ILE A 277 -12.32 3.90 9.69
N PRO A 278 -12.55 5.07 10.31
CA PRO A 278 -12.02 6.35 9.82
C PRO A 278 -10.50 6.35 9.65
N LEU A 279 -9.99 7.11 8.68
CA LEU A 279 -8.57 7.10 8.31
C LEU A 279 -7.65 7.36 9.52
N GLU A 280 -7.92 8.43 10.26
CA GLU A 280 -7.13 8.86 11.42
C GLU A 280 -7.07 7.77 12.48
N GLU A 281 -8.21 7.14 12.77
CA GLU A 281 -8.31 6.08 13.78
C GLU A 281 -7.59 4.81 13.34
N TYR A 282 -7.71 4.45 12.06
CA TYR A 282 -7.04 3.28 11.50
C TYR A 282 -5.52 3.43 11.58
N VAL A 283 -5.00 4.56 11.09
CA VAL A 283 -3.55 4.86 11.11
C VAL A 283 -3.04 4.95 12.55
N ASN A 284 -3.71 5.71 13.41
CA ASN A 284 -3.26 5.90 14.78
C ASN A 284 -3.17 4.59 15.56
N ARG A 285 -4.18 3.73 15.47
CA ARG A 285 -4.20 2.46 16.22
C ARG A 285 -3.15 1.49 15.67
N VAL A 286 -3.08 1.27 14.36
CA VAL A 286 -2.04 0.39 13.77
C VAL A 286 -0.63 0.88 14.12
N SER A 287 -0.37 2.19 13.99
CA SER A 287 0.92 2.78 14.32
C SER A 287 1.27 2.65 15.81
N GLN A 288 0.31 2.71 16.74
CA GLN A 288 0.55 2.46 18.16
C GLN A 288 1.05 1.04 18.44
N PHE A 289 0.59 0.06 17.68
CA PHE A 289 1.08 -1.32 17.80
C PHE A 289 2.49 -1.49 17.22
N CYS A 290 2.90 -0.71 16.22
CA CYS A 290 4.29 -0.75 15.70
C CYS A 290 5.31 0.03 16.56
N ARG A 291 4.90 1.15 17.17
CA ARG A 291 5.80 2.09 17.87
C ARG A 291 6.51 1.52 19.12
N LYS A 292 5.96 0.50 19.78
CA LYS A 292 6.48 -0.03 21.06
C LYS A 292 7.91 -0.59 21.00
N LYS A 293 8.46 -0.86 19.82
CA LYS A 293 9.84 -1.37 19.63
C LYS A 293 10.69 -0.56 18.64
N GLY A 294 10.35 0.72 18.42
CA GLY A 294 11.16 1.61 17.58
C GLY A 294 11.04 1.36 16.07
N ALA A 295 10.05 0.58 15.64
CA ALA A 295 9.71 0.45 14.22
C ALA A 295 8.94 1.71 13.77
N LEU A 296 9.38 2.30 12.65
CA LEU A 296 8.71 3.43 12.01
C LEU A 296 7.94 2.92 10.81
N LEU A 297 6.62 2.83 10.96
CA LEU A 297 5.70 2.57 9.87
C LEU A 297 5.27 3.90 9.26
N GLN A 298 5.23 4.00 7.93
CA GLN A 298 4.73 5.21 7.28
C GLN A 298 3.20 5.19 7.27
N ASP A 299 2.57 6.33 7.53
CA ASP A 299 1.11 6.44 7.55
C ASP A 299 0.48 6.07 6.19
N ILE A 300 1.15 6.41 5.08
CA ILE A 300 0.70 6.04 3.73
C ILE A 300 0.67 4.52 3.52
N ASP A 301 1.62 3.77 4.10
CA ASP A 301 1.63 2.30 4.07
C ASP A 301 0.37 1.74 4.76
N VAL A 302 0.00 2.33 5.89
CA VAL A 302 -1.20 1.95 6.64
C VAL A 302 -2.48 2.36 5.91
N GLU A 303 -2.47 3.52 5.24
CA GLU A 303 -3.57 3.95 4.39
C GLU A 303 -3.81 2.97 3.24
N TYR A 304 -2.76 2.47 2.58
CA TYR A 304 -2.89 1.42 1.56
C TYR A 304 -3.55 0.16 2.11
N LEU A 305 -3.20 -0.27 3.34
CA LEU A 305 -3.89 -1.38 4.00
C LEU A 305 -5.36 -1.05 4.22
N ARG A 306 -5.70 0.15 4.71
CA ARG A 306 -7.08 0.58 4.94
C ARG A 306 -7.92 0.54 3.66
N LEU A 307 -7.36 0.97 2.54
CA LEU A 307 -8.05 0.97 1.25
C LEU A 307 -8.40 -0.45 0.77
N LYS A 308 -7.61 -1.48 1.16
CA LYS A 308 -7.90 -2.88 0.85
C LYS A 308 -8.69 -3.59 1.95
N ALA A 309 -8.62 -3.09 3.17
CA ALA A 309 -9.16 -3.71 4.36
C ALA A 309 -9.76 -2.65 5.31
N PRO A 310 -10.95 -2.12 4.99
CA PRO A 310 -11.50 -0.96 5.67
C PRO A 310 -12.09 -1.28 7.05
N SER A 311 -12.46 -2.53 7.32
CA SER A 311 -13.01 -2.97 8.60
C SER A 311 -11.97 -3.67 9.47
N ARG A 312 -12.27 -3.85 10.76
CA ARG A 312 -11.39 -4.59 11.68
C ARG A 312 -11.20 -6.05 11.29
N VAL A 313 -12.22 -6.68 10.70
CA VAL A 313 -12.14 -8.08 10.26
C VAL A 313 -11.25 -8.18 9.03
N ASP A 314 -11.47 -7.32 8.03
CA ASP A 314 -10.68 -7.31 6.80
C ASP A 314 -9.20 -7.02 7.11
N LEU A 315 -8.92 -6.09 8.03
CA LEU A 315 -7.55 -5.74 8.41
C LEU A 315 -6.82 -6.95 8.98
N LEU A 316 -7.49 -7.71 9.84
CA LEU A 316 -6.90 -8.88 10.48
C LEU A 316 -6.73 -10.03 9.49
N LEU A 317 -7.70 -10.27 8.61
CA LEU A 317 -7.55 -11.24 7.52
C LEU A 317 -6.37 -10.89 6.61
N LEU A 318 -6.22 -9.60 6.29
CA LEU A 318 -5.12 -9.10 5.46
C LEU A 318 -3.76 -9.28 6.15
N LEU A 319 -3.64 -8.90 7.43
CA LEU A 319 -2.37 -8.92 8.16
C LEU A 319 -1.96 -10.31 8.65
N CYS A 320 -2.89 -11.17 9.06
CA CYS A 320 -2.58 -12.52 9.52
C CYS A 320 -2.09 -13.42 8.39
N GLY A 321 -2.49 -13.13 7.15
CA GLY A 321 -2.15 -13.94 5.98
C GLY A 321 -2.71 -15.36 6.08
N PRO A 322 -2.29 -16.26 5.16
CA PRO A 322 -2.73 -17.64 5.19
C PRO A 322 -2.13 -18.37 6.40
N CYS A 323 -2.99 -19.05 7.17
CA CYS A 323 -2.54 -19.90 8.27
C CYS A 323 -1.74 -21.10 7.70
N PRO A 324 -0.57 -21.45 8.27
CA PRO A 324 0.17 -22.63 7.84
C PRO A 324 -0.68 -23.90 7.92
N SER A 325 -0.63 -24.76 6.88
CA SER A 325 -1.50 -25.93 6.74
C SER A 325 -1.49 -26.89 7.93
N LYS A 326 -0.33 -27.05 8.60
CA LYS A 326 -0.20 -27.84 9.83
C LYS A 326 -1.02 -27.26 10.98
N ARG A 327 -0.97 -25.94 11.15
CA ARG A 327 -1.69 -25.21 12.21
C ARG A 327 -3.18 -25.17 11.92
N GLU A 328 -3.57 -24.93 10.67
CA GLU A 328 -4.97 -25.03 10.24
C GLU A 328 -5.53 -26.43 10.53
N SER A 329 -4.78 -27.48 10.19
CA SER A 329 -5.17 -28.87 10.47
C SER A 329 -5.34 -29.14 11.97
N ALA A 330 -4.47 -28.56 12.81
CA ALA A 330 -4.59 -28.68 14.26
C ALA A 330 -5.84 -27.96 14.79
N ILE A 331 -6.09 -26.72 14.35
CA ILE A 331 -7.27 -25.92 14.72
C ILE A 331 -8.55 -26.65 14.31
N ARG A 332 -8.60 -27.19 13.10
CA ARG A 332 -9.75 -27.96 12.59
C ARG A 332 -10.00 -29.22 13.41
N LYS A 333 -8.95 -29.98 13.74
CA LYS A 333 -9.08 -31.15 14.61
C LYS A 333 -9.62 -30.80 15.99
N VAL A 334 -9.18 -29.68 16.58
CA VAL A 334 -9.75 -29.18 17.84
C VAL A 334 -11.25 -28.93 17.69
N TYR A 335 -11.64 -28.16 16.67
CA TYR A 335 -13.05 -27.83 16.43
C TYR A 335 -13.92 -29.07 16.26
N ASP A 336 -13.48 -30.02 15.44
CA ASP A 336 -14.20 -31.27 15.20
C ASP A 336 -14.32 -32.11 16.49
N CYS A 337 -13.27 -32.15 17.32
CA CYS A 337 -13.31 -32.87 18.59
C CYS A 337 -14.24 -32.23 19.61
N LEU A 338 -14.34 -30.89 19.65
CA LEU A 338 -15.20 -30.19 20.61
C LEU A 338 -16.66 -30.13 20.15
N SER A 339 -16.92 -30.02 18.85
CA SER A 339 -18.27 -30.01 18.28
C SER A 339 -18.96 -31.37 18.37
N ARG A 340 -18.22 -32.49 18.24
CA ARG A 340 -18.75 -33.85 18.39
C ARG A 340 -19.25 -34.20 19.79
N THR A 341 -18.77 -33.49 20.81
CA THR A 341 -19.28 -33.64 22.18
C THR A 341 -20.69 -33.06 22.36
N SER A 342 -21.17 -32.26 21.41
CA SER A 342 -22.53 -31.72 21.39
C SER A 342 -23.47 -32.57 20.54
N LYS A 343 -24.71 -32.76 21.01
CA LYS A 343 -25.77 -33.49 20.28
C LYS A 343 -26.15 -32.84 18.94
N THR A 344 -25.79 -31.57 18.73
CA THR A 344 -26.12 -30.76 17.56
C THR A 344 -24.96 -30.61 16.57
N ASN A 345 -23.79 -31.24 16.82
CA ASN A 345 -22.55 -30.96 16.10
C ASN A 345 -22.19 -29.45 16.07
N SER A 346 -22.66 -28.67 17.05
CA SER A 346 -22.26 -27.27 17.23
C SER A 346 -21.28 -27.15 18.40
N LEU A 347 -20.27 -26.30 18.25
CA LEU A 347 -19.37 -25.94 19.34
C LEU A 347 -19.99 -24.81 20.15
N THR A 348 -20.33 -25.06 21.41
CA THR A 348 -20.82 -23.97 22.28
C THR A 348 -19.67 -23.05 22.68
N ALA A 349 -19.98 -21.76 22.83
CA ALA A 349 -19.06 -20.72 23.31
C ALA A 349 -18.40 -21.11 24.64
N GLU A 350 -19.19 -21.61 25.59
CA GLU A 350 -18.72 -22.11 26.88
C GLU A 350 -17.73 -23.26 26.73
N ALA A 351 -18.05 -24.26 25.90
CA ALA A 351 -17.18 -25.42 25.70
C ALA A 351 -15.83 -25.04 25.06
N ALA A 352 -15.82 -24.04 24.15
CA ALA A 352 -14.58 -23.56 23.55
C ALA A 352 -13.60 -22.97 24.58
N VAL A 353 -14.12 -22.33 25.64
CA VAL A 353 -13.34 -21.73 26.73
C VAL A 353 -12.98 -22.75 27.82
N ASP A 354 -13.97 -23.52 28.28
CA ASP A 354 -13.82 -24.40 29.45
C ASP A 354 -12.91 -25.58 29.17
N GLU A 355 -12.95 -26.12 27.95
CA GLU A 355 -12.11 -27.24 27.54
C GLU A 355 -10.66 -26.81 27.26
N PHE A 356 -10.38 -25.51 27.14
CA PHE A 356 -9.01 -25.03 27.07
C PHE A 356 -8.41 -24.99 28.47
N LYS A 357 -7.53 -25.92 28.81
CA LYS A 357 -6.95 -26.16 30.14
C LYS A 357 -5.44 -25.85 30.17
N PRO A 358 -5.02 -24.59 30.38
CA PRO A 358 -3.62 -24.18 30.42
C PRO A 358 -2.74 -25.02 31.35
N GLU A 359 -3.29 -25.49 32.47
CA GLU A 359 -2.60 -26.27 33.49
C GLU A 359 -2.05 -27.62 33.00
N THR A 360 -2.63 -28.16 31.92
CA THR A 360 -2.21 -29.42 31.28
C THR A 360 -1.00 -29.27 30.35
N VAL A 361 -0.59 -28.04 30.06
CA VAL A 361 0.57 -27.77 29.21
C VAL A 361 1.86 -27.99 30.00
N ASP A 362 2.81 -28.71 29.41
CA ASP A 362 4.09 -29.00 30.06
C ASP A 362 4.99 -27.75 30.08
N GLY A 363 5.57 -27.43 31.24
CA GLY A 363 6.52 -26.33 31.41
C GLY A 363 5.88 -24.98 31.76
N LYS A 364 6.43 -24.31 32.78
CA LYS A 364 5.89 -23.04 33.30
C LYS A 364 5.73 -21.94 32.22
N PRO A 365 6.72 -21.65 31.35
CA PRO A 365 6.57 -20.60 30.35
C PRO A 365 5.43 -20.84 29.36
N LEU A 366 5.23 -22.10 28.94
CA LEU A 366 4.16 -22.47 28.01
C LEU A 366 2.78 -22.43 28.68
N ARG A 367 2.69 -22.84 29.95
CA ARG A 367 1.46 -22.67 30.75
C ARG A 367 1.07 -21.21 30.93
N ASP A 368 2.03 -20.35 31.24
CA ASP A 368 1.78 -18.92 31.41
C ASP A 368 1.29 -18.30 30.08
N THR A 369 1.84 -18.73 28.95
CA THR A 369 1.37 -18.35 27.61
C THR A 369 -0.05 -18.87 27.32
N ALA A 370 -0.31 -20.15 27.55
CA ALA A 370 -1.64 -20.73 27.41
C ALA A 370 -2.68 -20.01 28.29
N ALA A 371 -2.33 -19.67 29.53
CA ALA A 371 -3.23 -18.94 30.43
C ALA A 371 -3.59 -17.55 29.87
N ARG A 372 -2.63 -16.83 29.29
CA ARG A 372 -2.91 -15.55 28.61
C ARG A 372 -3.82 -15.75 27.39
N TRP A 373 -3.57 -16.78 26.59
CA TRP A 373 -4.42 -17.09 25.43
C TRP A 373 -5.84 -17.43 25.85
N LYS A 374 -6.03 -18.19 26.95
CA LYS A 374 -7.36 -18.48 27.50
C LYS A 374 -8.11 -17.20 27.86
N VAL A 375 -7.46 -16.27 28.57
CA VAL A 375 -8.07 -14.99 28.94
C VAL A 375 -8.50 -14.19 27.71
N SER A 376 -7.65 -14.14 26.67
CA SER A 376 -7.99 -13.48 25.40
C SER A 376 -9.11 -14.20 24.63
N LEU A 377 -9.13 -15.53 24.64
CA LEU A 377 -10.18 -16.34 24.02
C LEU A 377 -11.54 -16.07 24.68
N THR A 378 -11.57 -16.03 26.02
CA THR A 378 -12.79 -15.73 26.78
C THR A 378 -13.37 -14.38 26.37
N LYS A 379 -12.54 -13.32 26.36
CA LYS A 379 -12.97 -11.98 25.95
C LYS A 379 -13.45 -11.93 24.50
N TYR A 380 -12.72 -12.59 23.59
CA TYR A 380 -13.11 -12.67 22.19
C TYR A 380 -14.49 -13.31 22.04
N ILE A 381 -14.73 -14.44 22.70
CA ILE A 381 -16.02 -15.15 22.66
C ILE A 381 -17.14 -14.30 23.27
N GLU A 382 -16.90 -13.64 24.41
CA GLU A 382 -17.85 -12.72 25.03
C GLU A 382 -18.26 -11.59 24.06
N SER A 383 -17.32 -11.08 23.25
CA SER A 383 -17.58 -10.01 22.28
C SER A 383 -18.40 -10.44 21.05
N LEU A 384 -18.53 -11.75 20.79
CA LEU A 384 -19.27 -12.26 19.63
C LEU A 384 -20.79 -12.30 19.84
N GLU A 385 -21.27 -12.15 21.08
CA GLU A 385 -22.69 -12.22 21.47
C GLU A 385 -23.41 -13.47 20.92
N THR A 386 -22.68 -14.58 20.72
CA THR A 386 -23.21 -15.85 20.21
C THR A 386 -22.99 -17.00 21.19
N THR A 387 -23.96 -17.89 21.29
CA THR A 387 -23.89 -19.11 22.13
C THR A 387 -23.24 -20.28 21.41
N ASP A 388 -23.28 -20.28 20.08
CA ASP A 388 -22.71 -21.31 19.21
C ASP A 388 -21.66 -20.70 18.28
N LEU A 389 -20.54 -21.41 18.12
CA LEU A 389 -19.42 -21.01 17.27
C LEU A 389 -19.39 -21.88 16.01
N THR A 390 -19.39 -21.22 14.85
CA THR A 390 -19.00 -21.87 13.59
C THR A 390 -17.49 -22.13 13.59
N TYR A 391 -17.03 -22.97 12.66
CA TYR A 391 -15.60 -23.21 12.49
C TYR A 391 -14.86 -21.91 12.19
N GLU A 392 -15.44 -21.03 11.37
CA GLU A 392 -14.82 -19.77 10.96
C GLU A 392 -14.61 -18.84 12.16
N LEU A 393 -15.62 -18.68 13.02
CA LEU A 393 -15.51 -17.86 14.24
C LEU A 393 -14.48 -18.44 15.23
N PHE A 394 -14.50 -19.76 15.41
CA PHE A 394 -13.51 -20.43 16.26
C PHE A 394 -12.09 -20.30 15.69
N ALA A 395 -11.91 -20.56 14.40
CA ALA A 395 -10.61 -20.55 13.73
C ALA A 395 -10.03 -19.14 13.63
N PHE A 396 -10.87 -18.11 13.48
CA PHE A 396 -10.43 -16.73 13.36
C PHE A 396 -9.58 -16.28 14.55
N PHE A 397 -10.00 -16.59 15.78
CA PHE A 397 -9.18 -16.35 16.97
C PHE A 397 -7.80 -17.01 16.87
N TRP A 398 -7.78 -18.30 16.54
CA TRP A 398 -6.54 -19.06 16.47
C TRP A 398 -5.63 -18.63 15.31
N TYR A 399 -6.18 -18.09 14.24
CA TYR A 399 -5.41 -17.50 13.14
C TYR A 399 -4.69 -16.23 13.59
N MET A 400 -5.33 -15.38 14.40
CA MET A 400 -4.68 -14.21 15.00
C MET A 400 -3.51 -14.60 15.91
N ILE A 401 -3.69 -15.63 16.75
CA ILE A 401 -2.61 -16.15 17.60
C ILE A 401 -1.50 -16.77 16.73
N SER A 402 -1.86 -17.58 15.74
CA SER A 402 -0.92 -18.23 14.83
C SER A 402 -0.02 -17.22 14.12
N ALA A 403 -0.60 -16.13 13.61
CA ALA A 403 0.13 -15.09 12.89
C ALA A 403 1.18 -14.37 13.78
N ALA A 404 0.98 -14.31 15.09
CA ALA A 404 1.89 -13.66 16.03
C ALA A 404 2.99 -14.57 16.61
N VAL A 405 2.94 -15.89 16.37
CA VAL A 405 3.86 -16.86 16.97
C VAL A 405 4.90 -17.35 15.95
N GLU A 406 6.15 -16.93 16.16
CA GLU A 406 7.32 -17.20 15.32
C GLU A 406 7.99 -18.56 15.69
N ASP A 407 7.27 -19.71 15.58
CA ASP A 407 7.86 -21.07 15.46
C ASP A 407 6.79 -22.19 15.32
N ASP A 408 7.12 -23.30 14.66
CA ASP A 408 6.16 -24.36 14.24
C ASP A 408 5.69 -25.36 15.36
N PRO A 409 6.46 -25.67 16.44
CA PRO A 409 5.98 -26.60 17.47
C PRO A 409 5.15 -25.95 18.59
N THR A 410 5.50 -24.74 19.02
CA THR A 410 4.97 -24.14 20.26
C THR A 410 3.46 -23.91 20.21
N PHE A 411 2.98 -23.32 19.11
CA PHE A 411 1.55 -23.09 18.89
C PHE A 411 0.76 -24.40 18.93
N THR A 412 1.18 -25.37 18.10
CA THR A 412 0.50 -26.65 17.97
C THR A 412 0.52 -27.44 19.28
N LEU A 413 1.65 -27.41 20.01
CA LEU A 413 1.79 -28.11 21.28
C LEU A 413 0.89 -27.51 22.37
N ILE A 414 0.87 -26.18 22.50
CA ILE A 414 -0.04 -25.52 23.46
C ILE A 414 -1.49 -25.86 23.10
N LEU A 415 -1.87 -25.69 21.83
CA LEU A 415 -3.23 -25.93 21.37
C LEU A 415 -3.67 -27.39 21.62
N TRP A 416 -2.81 -28.36 21.30
CA TRP A 416 -3.10 -29.78 21.51
C TRP A 416 -3.18 -30.17 22.98
N LYS A 417 -2.24 -29.71 23.80
CA LYS A 417 -2.17 -30.05 25.22
C LYS A 417 -3.31 -29.41 25.98
N ALA A 418 -3.52 -28.10 25.78
CA ALA A 418 -4.56 -27.36 26.48
C ALA A 418 -5.97 -27.90 26.18
N TYR A 419 -6.26 -28.35 24.96
CA TYR A 419 -7.54 -29.01 24.63
C TYR A 419 -7.55 -30.54 24.88
N ALA A 420 -6.51 -31.10 25.51
CA ALA A 420 -6.36 -32.52 25.81
C ALA A 420 -6.59 -33.44 24.59
N LEU A 421 -6.19 -33.02 23.39
CA LEU A 421 -6.41 -33.79 22.15
C LEU A 421 -5.64 -35.12 22.13
N ALA A 422 -4.56 -35.24 22.90
CA ALA A 422 -3.79 -36.48 23.02
C ALA A 422 -4.53 -37.57 23.82
N GLU A 423 -5.51 -37.19 24.64
CA GLU A 423 -6.23 -38.10 25.54
C GLU A 423 -7.60 -38.52 24.99
N ARG A 424 -8.06 -37.90 23.90
CA ARG A 424 -9.32 -38.22 23.24
C ARG A 424 -9.05 -39.14 22.04
N PRO A 425 -9.42 -40.44 22.10
CA PRO A 425 -9.27 -41.32 20.94
C PRO A 425 -10.12 -40.79 19.78
N MET A 426 -9.57 -40.81 18.55
CA MET A 426 -10.28 -40.36 17.34
C MET A 426 -11.50 -41.24 16.95
N TRP A 427 -11.81 -42.25 17.76
CA TRP A 427 -12.79 -43.28 17.49
C TRP A 427 -13.53 -43.61 18.80
N LYS A 428 -14.80 -43.22 18.87
CA LYS A 428 -15.84 -43.93 19.59
C LYS A 428 -17.12 -43.86 18.77
#